data_AF-A0A140INE1-F1
#
_entry.id   AF-A0A140INE1-F1
#
_cell.length_a   1.000
_cell.length_b   1.000
_cell.length_c   1.000
_cell.angle_alpha   90.00
_cell.angle_beta   90.00
_cell.angle_gamma   90.00
#
_symmetry.space_group_name_H-M   'P 1'
#
loop_
_entity.id
_entity.type
_entity.pdbx_description
1 polymer ?
#
loop_
_entity_poly.entity_id
_entity_poly.type
_entity_poly.pdbx_seq_one_letter_code
_entity_poly.pdbx_strand_id
1 'polypeptide(L)'
;CDGNMEKGSLRCDANVSVRKKGSNTFGTRCEIKNLNSIRYIIQAIDYDIQRQIKILENGGKINQNTLLFDVDLGKTKVIRNKEDASDYRYFPEPDLLPVEISQDKINFIKSSLPELPDQKKLRYIKELGINEYDADIIISDKAIADYFEELVKKHDSKLAVTWLTVELFSRLNKAGIDITDSPIKANA
;
A
#
# COMPACT_ATOMS: atom_id res chain seq x y z
N CYS A 1 -7.57 10.26 6.24
CA CYS A 1 -7.44 9.93 4.81
C CYS A 1 -7.99 8.52 4.64
N ASP A 2 -8.82 8.26 3.64
CA ASP A 2 -9.43 6.95 3.37
C ASP A 2 -8.52 6.02 2.53
N GLY A 3 -7.33 6.50 2.11
CA GLY A 3 -6.31 5.67 1.45
C GLY A 3 -6.70 5.16 0.06
N ASN A 4 -7.81 5.64 -0.50
CA ASN A 4 -8.37 5.18 -1.75
C ASN A 4 -7.72 5.87 -2.96
N MET A 5 -7.00 5.09 -3.77
CA MET A 5 -6.34 5.60 -4.98
C MET A 5 -7.31 6.04 -6.08
N GLU A 6 -8.47 5.39 -6.22
CA GLU A 6 -9.47 5.72 -7.24
C GLU A 6 -10.11 7.09 -6.98
N LYS A 7 -10.26 7.45 -5.70
CA LYS A 7 -10.69 8.79 -5.27
C LYS A 7 -9.55 9.82 -5.23
N GLY A 8 -8.32 9.40 -5.51
CA GLY A 8 -7.13 10.25 -5.52
C GLY A 8 -6.63 10.68 -4.14
N SER A 9 -7.11 10.07 -3.05
CA SER A 9 -6.69 10.35 -1.68
C SER A 9 -5.37 9.66 -1.32
N LEU A 10 -4.97 8.65 -2.10
CA LEU A 10 -3.62 8.09 -2.12
C LEU A 10 -3.04 8.23 -3.54
N ARG A 11 -1.81 8.72 -3.63
CA ARG A 11 -1.07 8.85 -4.90
C ARG A 11 0.30 8.21 -4.78
N CYS A 12 0.80 7.65 -5.88
CA CYS A 12 2.09 6.99 -5.92
C CYS A 12 2.80 7.28 -7.25
N ASP A 13 4.08 7.66 -7.16
CA ASP A 13 5.02 7.66 -8.27
C ASP A 13 6.05 6.55 -8.03
N ALA A 14 6.32 5.72 -9.06
CA ALA A 14 7.24 4.59 -8.96
C ALA A 14 8.62 4.95 -9.53
N ASN A 15 9.68 4.67 -8.78
CA ASN A 15 11.06 4.91 -9.19
C ASN A 15 11.79 3.58 -9.42
N VAL A 16 12.14 3.29 -10.66
CA VAL A 16 12.63 1.97 -11.07
C VAL A 16 14.01 2.08 -11.72
N SER A 17 14.94 1.23 -11.27
CA SER A 17 16.24 1.01 -11.90
C SER A 17 16.64 -0.46 -11.78
N VAL A 18 17.18 -1.06 -12.82
CA VAL A 18 17.73 -2.43 -12.77
C VAL A 18 19.25 -2.42 -12.65
N ARG A 19 19.81 -3.47 -12.05
CA ARG A 19 21.27 -3.69 -11.99
C ARG A 19 21.61 -5.17 -12.08
N LYS A 20 22.82 -5.49 -12.56
CA LYS A 20 23.31 -6.88 -12.56
C LYS A 20 23.41 -7.41 -11.13
N LYS A 21 23.05 -8.68 -10.94
CA LYS A 21 23.18 -9.38 -9.66
C LYS A 21 24.64 -9.34 -9.19
N GLY A 22 24.86 -8.99 -7.93
CA GLY A 22 26.20 -8.83 -7.34
C GLY A 22 26.86 -7.46 -7.56
N SER A 23 26.25 -6.57 -8.34
CA SER A 23 26.74 -5.19 -8.48
C SER A 23 26.35 -4.33 -7.27
N ASN A 24 27.28 -3.52 -6.78
CA ASN A 24 27.03 -2.49 -5.76
C ASN A 24 26.58 -1.15 -6.35
N THR A 25 26.73 -0.96 -7.67
CA THR A 25 26.38 0.28 -8.36
C THR A 25 24.89 0.27 -8.75
N PHE A 26 24.18 1.35 -8.42
CA PHE A 26 22.80 1.55 -8.87
C PHE A 26 22.72 1.85 -10.37
N GLY A 27 21.67 1.38 -11.03
CA GLY A 27 21.40 1.68 -12.44
C GLY A 27 20.78 3.06 -12.63
N THR A 28 20.65 3.50 -13.88
CA THR A 28 19.93 4.74 -14.20
C THR A 28 18.45 4.60 -13.86
N ARG A 29 17.91 5.56 -13.11
CA ARG A 29 16.52 5.56 -12.64
C ARG A 29 15.55 6.11 -13.70
N CYS A 30 14.44 5.42 -13.90
CA CYS A 30 13.24 5.97 -14.53
C CYS A 30 12.16 6.23 -13.47
N GLU A 31 11.39 7.30 -13.63
CA GLU A 31 10.30 7.69 -12.73
C GLU A 31 8.97 7.56 -13.49
N ILE A 32 8.08 6.69 -13.05
CA ILE A 32 6.75 6.49 -13.61
C ILE A 32 5.75 7.26 -12.76
N LYS A 33 5.04 8.20 -13.37
CA LYS A 33 4.09 9.08 -12.69
C LYS A 33 2.64 8.71 -12.94
N ASN A 34 1.76 9.23 -12.08
CA ASN A 34 0.30 9.18 -12.22
C ASN A 34 -0.26 7.75 -12.23
N LEU A 35 0.20 6.93 -11.28
CA LEU A 35 -0.31 5.58 -11.07
C LEU A 35 -1.49 5.63 -10.11
N ASN A 36 -2.69 5.31 -10.62
CA ASN A 36 -3.96 5.51 -9.90
C ASN A 36 -4.57 4.21 -9.32
N SER A 37 -3.84 3.09 -9.40
CA SER A 37 -4.26 1.81 -8.83
C SER A 37 -3.05 0.96 -8.49
N ILE A 38 -3.14 0.17 -7.42
CA ILE A 38 -2.12 -0.82 -7.03
C ILE A 38 -1.81 -1.78 -8.19
N ARG A 39 -2.84 -2.21 -8.93
CA ARG A 39 -2.68 -3.07 -10.10
C ARG A 39 -1.82 -2.41 -11.17
N TYR A 40 -2.07 -1.13 -11.46
CA TYR A 40 -1.31 -0.38 -12.46
C TYR A 40 0.11 -0.08 -11.99
N ILE A 41 0.32 0.11 -10.68
CA ILE A 41 1.67 0.22 -10.12
C ILE A 41 2.49 -1.04 -10.43
N ILE A 42 1.94 -2.22 -10.12
CA ILE A 42 2.62 -3.50 -10.35
C ILE A 42 2.93 -3.67 -11.85
N GLN A 43 1.92 -3.49 -12.71
CA GLN A 43 2.10 -3.65 -14.16
C GLN A 43 3.13 -2.67 -14.75
N ALA A 44 3.13 -1.42 -14.28
CA ALA A 44 4.06 -0.41 -14.74
C ALA A 44 5.51 -0.73 -14.33
N ILE A 45 5.71 -1.18 -13.09
CA ILE A 45 7.02 -1.60 -12.58
C ILE A 45 7.52 -2.82 -13.36
N ASP A 46 6.70 -3.86 -13.51
CA ASP A 46 7.08 -5.07 -14.23
C ASP A 46 7.45 -4.77 -15.68
N TYR A 47 6.64 -3.95 -16.35
CA TYR A 47 6.92 -3.54 -17.72
C TYR A 47 8.25 -2.78 -17.82
N ASP A 48 8.50 -1.80 -16.93
CA ASP A 48 9.70 -0.98 -17.01
C ASP A 48 10.97 -1.78 -16.65
N ILE A 49 10.89 -2.74 -15.71
CA ILE A 49 11.97 -3.68 -15.43
C ILE A 49 12.36 -4.43 -16.72
N GLN A 50 11.39 -5.05 -17.39
CA GLN A 50 11.65 -5.82 -18.62
C GLN A 50 12.17 -4.93 -19.76
N ARG A 51 11.63 -3.71 -19.89
CA ARG A 51 12.10 -2.72 -20.86
C ARG A 51 13.55 -2.34 -20.62
N GLN A 52 13.92 -2.05 -19.36
CA GLN A 52 15.28 -1.66 -19.02
C GLN A 52 16.28 -2.80 -19.26
N ILE A 53 15.94 -4.02 -18.85
CA ILE A 53 16.77 -5.23 -19.08
C ILE A 53 17.02 -5.40 -20.58
N LYS A 54 15.96 -5.39 -21.39
CA LYS A 54 16.07 -5.57 -22.85
C LYS A 54 16.98 -4.54 -23.52
N ILE A 55 16.91 -3.27 -23.10
CA ILE A 55 17.78 -2.22 -23.65
C ILE A 55 19.24 -2.48 -23.27
N LEU A 56 19.51 -2.83 -22.02
CA LEU A 56 20.86 -3.07 -21.52
C LEU A 56 21.49 -4.33 -22.14
N GLU A 57 20.73 -5.40 -22.31
CA GLU A 57 21.20 -6.65 -22.94
C GLU A 57 21.51 -6.47 -24.43
N ASN A 58 20.80 -5.58 -25.11
CA ASN A 58 21.08 -5.19 -26.50
C ASN A 58 22.25 -4.19 -26.63
N GLY A 59 22.99 -3.92 -25.55
CA GLY A 59 24.12 -2.99 -25.54
C GLY A 59 23.74 -1.50 -25.53
N GLY A 60 22.45 -1.20 -25.33
CA GLY A 60 21.95 0.17 -25.19
C GLY A 60 22.22 0.78 -23.81
N LYS A 61 21.77 2.02 -23.62
CA LYS A 61 21.86 2.76 -22.35
C LYS A 61 20.48 3.24 -21.92
N ILE A 62 20.26 3.27 -20.60
CA ILE A 62 19.04 3.84 -20.01
C ILE A 62 19.28 5.32 -19.74
N ASN A 63 18.37 6.16 -20.24
CA ASN A 63 18.31 7.58 -19.93
C ASN A 63 17.40 7.84 -18.73
N GLN A 64 17.71 8.87 -17.96
CA GLN A 64 16.88 9.28 -16.83
C GLN A 64 15.61 9.96 -17.35
N ASN A 65 14.51 9.21 -17.35
CA ASN A 65 13.25 9.64 -17.96
C ASN A 65 12.11 9.71 -16.95
N THR A 66 11.20 10.65 -17.18
CA THR A 66 9.87 10.63 -16.57
C THR A 66 8.88 9.99 -17.56
N LEU A 67 8.19 8.97 -17.08
CA LEU A 67 7.31 8.10 -17.84
C LEU A 67 5.85 8.24 -17.38
N LEU A 68 4.89 8.01 -18.27
CA LEU A 68 3.52 7.61 -17.91
C LEU A 68 3.35 6.12 -18.17
N PHE A 69 2.40 5.53 -17.46
CA PHE A 69 1.88 4.22 -17.80
C PHE A 69 0.59 4.36 -18.61
N ASP A 70 0.60 3.85 -19.83
CA ASP A 70 -0.59 3.71 -20.68
C ASP A 70 -1.27 2.39 -20.32
N VAL A 71 -2.42 2.49 -19.66
CA VAL A 71 -3.17 1.35 -19.13
C VAL A 71 -3.74 0.48 -20.26
N ASP A 72 -4.20 1.10 -21.35
CA ASP A 72 -4.82 0.39 -22.47
C ASP A 72 -3.78 -0.45 -23.22
N LEU A 73 -2.57 0.10 -23.39
CA LEU A 73 -1.47 -0.60 -24.07
C LEU A 73 -0.64 -1.46 -23.12
N GLY A 74 -0.75 -1.25 -21.81
CA GLY A 74 0.11 -1.87 -20.79
C GLY A 74 1.59 -1.51 -20.95
N LYS A 75 1.89 -0.26 -21.35
CA LYS A 75 3.26 0.18 -21.70
C LYS A 75 3.62 1.50 -21.05
N THR A 76 4.91 1.69 -20.74
CA THR A 76 5.42 3.01 -20.36
C THR A 76 5.75 3.87 -21.58
N LYS A 77 5.38 5.15 -21.50
CA LYS A 77 5.66 6.18 -22.53
C LYS A 77 6.49 7.30 -21.91
N VAL A 78 7.53 7.74 -22.63
CA VAL A 78 8.36 8.87 -22.19
C VAL A 78 7.59 10.18 -22.37
N ILE A 79 7.49 10.99 -21.33
CA ILE A 79 6.92 12.34 -21.41
C ILE A 79 8.04 13.38 -21.51
N ARG A 80 9.07 13.21 -20.68
CA ARG A 80 10.16 14.16 -20.52
C ARG A 80 11.46 13.42 -20.28
N ASN A 81 12.47 13.78 -21.06
CA ASN A 81 13.85 13.45 -20.75
C ASN A 81 14.32 14.42 -19.66
N LYS A 82 14.80 13.91 -18.53
CA LYS A 82 15.48 14.77 -17.55
C LYS A 82 16.91 14.93 -18.02
N GLU A 83 17.15 15.97 -18.81
CA GLU A 83 18.51 16.35 -19.20
C GLU A 83 19.26 16.95 -18.01
N ASP A 84 18.56 17.63 -17.10
CA ASP A 84 19.11 18.17 -15.84
C ASP A 84 18.15 18.01 -14.64
N ALA A 85 18.71 17.94 -13.43
CA ALA A 85 17.94 18.04 -12.19
C ALA A 85 17.35 19.45 -12.05
N SER A 86 16.06 19.57 -11.74
CA SER A 86 15.45 20.89 -11.51
C SER A 86 15.97 21.51 -10.23
N ASP A 87 16.53 22.72 -10.32
CA ASP A 87 16.92 23.50 -9.16
C ASP A 87 15.66 24.11 -8.51
N TYR A 88 15.20 23.47 -7.45
CA TYR A 88 14.03 23.91 -6.67
C TYR A 88 14.35 25.11 -5.77
N ARG A 89 15.62 25.49 -5.61
CA ARG A 89 16.07 26.61 -4.77
C ARG A 89 15.44 26.56 -3.38
N TYR A 90 15.51 25.39 -2.72
CA TYR A 90 14.96 25.22 -1.38
C TYR A 90 15.57 26.24 -0.41
N PHE A 91 14.72 26.98 0.29
CA PHE A 91 15.09 27.85 1.41
C PHE A 91 14.01 27.73 2.50
N PRO A 92 14.35 28.01 3.77
CA PRO A 92 13.37 28.04 4.85
C PRO A 92 12.28 29.07 4.53
N GLU A 93 11.01 28.66 4.64
CA GLU A 93 9.87 29.54 4.44
C GLU A 93 9.92 30.69 5.47
N PRO A 94 10.16 31.95 5.07
CA PRO A 94 10.36 33.06 5.99
C PRO A 94 9.09 33.41 6.77
N ASP A 95 7.91 33.11 6.21
CA ASP A 95 6.63 33.41 6.84
C ASP A 95 6.22 32.37 7.90
N LEU A 96 6.90 31.21 7.93
CA LEU A 96 6.60 30.12 8.86
C LEU A 96 7.75 29.93 9.85
N LEU A 97 7.48 30.22 11.12
CA LEU A 97 8.39 29.83 12.20
C LEU A 97 8.54 28.29 12.25
N PRO A 98 9.70 27.78 12.67
CA PRO A 98 9.89 26.35 12.88
C PRO A 98 8.82 25.76 13.80
N VAL A 99 8.27 24.62 13.40
CA VAL A 99 7.30 23.88 14.22
C VAL A 99 8.05 23.09 15.29
N GLU A 100 7.96 23.53 16.55
CA GLU A 100 8.50 22.80 17.69
C GLU A 100 7.48 21.78 18.21
N ILE A 101 7.88 20.51 18.29
CA ILE A 101 7.04 19.43 18.83
C ILE A 101 7.68 18.92 20.13
N SER A 102 7.02 19.16 21.25
CA SER A 102 7.52 18.73 22.56
C SER A 102 7.51 17.21 22.73
N GLN A 103 8.42 16.68 23.54
CA GLN A 103 8.47 15.26 23.86
C GLN A 103 7.18 14.77 24.53
N ASP A 104 6.54 15.60 25.37
CA ASP A 104 5.27 15.28 26.00
C ASP A 104 4.16 15.05 24.98
N LYS A 105 4.10 15.86 23.91
CA LYS A 105 3.14 15.69 22.81
C LYS A 105 3.40 14.40 22.04
N ILE A 106 4.66 14.06 21.80
CA ILE A 106 5.05 12.79 21.16
C ILE A 106 4.62 11.61 22.02
N ASN A 107 4.90 11.66 23.33
CA ASN A 107 4.55 10.60 24.28
C ASN A 107 3.03 10.42 24.35
N PHE A 108 2.27 11.51 24.37
CA PHE A 108 0.82 11.48 24.34
C PHE A 108 0.27 10.86 23.05
N ILE A 109 0.77 11.25 21.88
CA ILE A 109 0.34 10.66 20.61
C ILE A 109 0.65 9.17 20.61
N LYS A 110 1.87 8.80 21.02
CA LYS A 110 2.31 7.40 21.07
C LYS A 110 1.46 6.54 22.00
N SER A 111 1.03 7.05 23.15
CA SER A 111 0.13 6.33 24.04
C SER A 111 -1.32 6.26 23.55
N SER A 112 -1.73 7.19 22.68
CA SER A 112 -3.06 7.21 22.05
C SER A 112 -3.18 6.36 20.78
N LEU A 113 -2.06 5.84 20.25
CA LEU A 113 -2.08 5.03 19.04
C LEU A 113 -2.87 3.73 19.28
N PRO A 114 -3.79 3.38 18.37
CA PRO A 114 -4.42 2.07 18.40
C PRO A 114 -3.40 0.98 18.05
N GLU A 115 -3.76 -0.26 18.37
CA GLU A 115 -2.99 -1.43 17.93
C GLU A 115 -2.89 -1.45 16.39
N LEU A 116 -1.66 -1.55 15.88
CA LEU A 116 -1.40 -1.57 14.44
C LEU A 116 -1.73 -2.94 13.83
N PRO A 117 -1.99 -3.02 12.50
CA PRO A 117 -2.34 -4.29 11.84
C PRO A 117 -1.36 -5.43 12.10
N ASP A 118 -0.05 -5.18 12.02
CA ASP A 118 0.98 -6.21 12.28
C ASP A 118 0.97 -6.70 13.73
N GLN A 119 0.67 -5.79 14.67
CA GLN A 119 0.55 -6.14 16.09
C GLN A 119 -0.70 -7.00 16.32
N LYS A 120 -1.83 -6.61 15.73
CA LYS A 120 -3.08 -7.41 15.74
C LYS A 120 -2.84 -8.80 15.15
N LYS A 121 -2.17 -8.91 14.00
CA LYS A 121 -1.82 -10.19 13.37
C LYS A 121 -1.09 -11.12 14.33
N LEU A 122 -0.03 -10.61 14.95
CA LEU A 122 0.78 -11.37 15.89
C LEU A 122 -0.03 -11.81 17.12
N ARG A 123 -0.89 -10.93 17.63
CA ARG A 123 -1.79 -11.24 18.74
C ARG A 123 -2.81 -12.33 18.37
N TYR A 124 -3.46 -12.22 17.22
CA TYR A 124 -4.42 -13.20 16.70
C TYR A 124 -3.79 -14.60 16.57
N ILE A 125 -2.55 -14.67 16.08
CA ILE A 125 -1.83 -15.94 15.96
C ILE A 125 -1.49 -16.51 17.34
N LYS A 126 -0.90 -15.69 18.23
CA LYS A 126 -0.37 -16.16 19.52
C LYS A 126 -1.44 -16.44 20.56
N GLU A 127 -2.43 -15.55 20.66
CA GLU A 127 -3.43 -15.58 21.74
C GLU A 127 -4.72 -16.28 21.31
N LEU A 128 -5.12 -16.15 20.04
CA LEU A 128 -6.38 -16.71 19.53
C LEU A 128 -6.18 -18.01 18.72
N GLY A 129 -4.94 -18.42 18.47
CA GLY A 129 -4.60 -19.66 17.76
C GLY A 129 -5.08 -19.66 16.29
N ILE A 130 -5.18 -18.48 15.69
CA ILE A 130 -5.58 -18.29 14.29
C ILE A 130 -4.35 -18.50 13.41
N ASN A 131 -4.52 -19.15 12.26
CA ASN A 131 -3.40 -19.34 11.34
C ASN A 131 -3.04 -18.00 10.66
N GLU A 132 -1.85 -17.94 10.07
CA GLU A 132 -1.33 -16.71 9.47
C GLU A 132 -2.23 -16.17 8.34
N TYR A 133 -2.72 -17.07 7.49
CA TYR A 133 -3.54 -16.73 6.33
C TYR A 133 -4.86 -16.06 6.73
N ASP A 134 -5.57 -16.63 7.69
CA ASP A 134 -6.82 -16.07 8.19
C ASP A 134 -6.59 -14.73 8.91
N ALA A 135 -5.48 -14.63 9.67
CA ALA A 135 -5.11 -13.37 10.32
C ALA A 135 -4.87 -12.25 9.29
N ASP A 136 -4.19 -12.54 8.17
CA ASP A 136 -3.97 -11.58 7.09
C ASP A 136 -5.29 -11.10 6.46
N ILE A 137 -6.26 -11.98 6.29
CA ILE A 137 -7.59 -11.61 5.80
C ILE A 137 -8.28 -10.67 6.79
N ILE A 138 -8.26 -10.99 8.08
CA ILE A 138 -8.99 -10.23 9.10
C ILE A 138 -8.41 -8.82 9.27
N ILE A 139 -7.08 -8.68 9.27
CA ILE A 139 -6.43 -7.37 9.43
C ILE A 139 -6.40 -6.52 8.16
N SER A 140 -6.81 -7.08 7.02
CA SER A 140 -6.76 -6.41 5.71
C SER A 140 -7.57 -5.12 5.68
N ASP A 141 -8.63 -5.06 6.47
CA ASP A 141 -9.46 -3.88 6.67
C ASP A 141 -9.79 -3.71 8.16
N LYS A 142 -9.82 -2.46 8.61
CA LYS A 142 -10.07 -2.14 10.02
C LYS A 142 -11.49 -2.54 10.45
N ALA A 143 -12.50 -2.32 9.62
CA ALA A 143 -13.88 -2.67 9.95
C ALA A 143 -14.06 -4.20 10.05
N ILE A 144 -13.34 -4.97 9.22
CA ILE A 144 -13.29 -6.43 9.36
C ILE A 144 -12.65 -6.83 10.70
N ALA A 145 -11.49 -6.26 11.03
CA ALA A 145 -10.81 -6.57 12.29
C ALA A 145 -11.66 -6.21 13.52
N ASP A 146 -12.34 -5.07 13.50
CA ASP A 146 -13.24 -4.64 14.57
C ASP A 146 -14.46 -5.58 14.67
N TYR A 147 -15.05 -5.98 13.53
CA TYR A 147 -16.15 -6.94 13.49
C TYR A 147 -15.73 -8.29 14.10
N PHE A 148 -14.55 -8.78 13.71
CA PHE A 148 -14.00 -10.02 14.23
C PHE A 148 -13.76 -9.95 15.75
N GLU A 149 -13.19 -8.86 16.24
CA GLU A 149 -12.94 -8.66 17.67
C GLU A 149 -14.21 -8.62 18.50
N GLU A 150 -15.30 -8.06 17.98
CA GLU A 150 -16.61 -8.14 18.65
C GLU A 150 -17.16 -9.57 18.68
N LEU A 151 -16.98 -10.34 17.60
CA LEU A 151 -17.48 -11.71 17.47
C LEU A 151 -16.79 -12.65 18.48
N VAL A 152 -15.46 -12.57 18.61
CA VAL A 152 -14.69 -13.45 19.51
C VAL A 152 -14.86 -13.15 21.00
N LYS A 153 -15.53 -12.04 21.36
CA LYS A 153 -15.91 -11.79 22.77
C LYS A 153 -16.92 -12.81 23.30
N LYS A 154 -17.74 -13.39 22.42
CA LYS A 154 -18.83 -14.32 22.79
C LYS A 154 -18.69 -15.71 22.18
N HIS A 155 -17.81 -15.88 21.20
CA HIS A 155 -17.71 -17.10 20.40
C HIS A 155 -16.26 -17.60 20.32
N ASP A 156 -16.10 -18.90 20.03
CA ASP A 156 -14.79 -19.49 19.77
C ASP A 156 -14.10 -18.82 18.57
N SER A 157 -12.81 -18.50 18.72
CA SER A 157 -12.07 -17.75 17.71
C SER A 157 -12.00 -18.47 16.36
N LYS A 158 -11.80 -19.78 16.34
CA LYS A 158 -11.65 -20.55 15.09
C LYS A 158 -12.96 -20.68 14.33
N LEU A 159 -14.05 -20.93 15.06
CA LEU A 159 -15.39 -20.93 14.47
C LEU A 159 -15.78 -19.54 13.97
N ALA A 160 -15.49 -18.49 14.74
CA ALA A 160 -15.75 -17.10 14.36
C ALA A 160 -15.02 -16.72 13.07
N VAL A 161 -13.73 -17.06 12.95
CA VAL A 161 -12.95 -16.86 11.72
C VAL A 161 -13.58 -17.58 10.54
N THR A 162 -13.85 -18.88 10.68
CA THR A 162 -14.37 -19.70 9.59
C THR A 162 -15.72 -19.17 9.10
N TRP A 163 -16.61 -18.80 10.03
CA TRP A 163 -17.91 -18.23 9.68
C TRP A 163 -17.78 -16.86 9.02
N LEU A 164 -16.90 -15.99 9.52
CA LEU A 164 -16.66 -14.67 8.95
C LEU A 164 -16.11 -14.77 7.51
N THR A 165 -15.04 -15.52 7.31
CA THR A 165 -14.31 -15.56 6.03
C THR A 165 -15.02 -16.38 4.97
N VAL A 166 -15.74 -17.44 5.35
CA VAL A 166 -16.42 -18.34 4.40
C VAL A 166 -17.87 -17.93 4.18
N GLU A 167 -18.66 -17.80 5.25
CA GLU A 167 -20.11 -17.60 5.14
C GLU A 167 -20.49 -16.14 4.95
N LEU A 168 -20.06 -15.26 5.86
CA LEU A 168 -20.49 -13.87 5.84
C LEU A 168 -19.93 -13.15 4.60
N PHE A 169 -18.64 -13.25 4.34
CA PHE A 169 -18.02 -12.62 3.16
C PHE A 169 -18.62 -13.12 1.85
N SER A 170 -18.90 -14.42 1.71
CA SER A 170 -19.54 -14.97 0.51
C SER A 170 -20.91 -14.33 0.26
N ARG A 171 -21.71 -14.11 1.30
CA ARG A 171 -23.04 -13.49 1.20
C ARG A 171 -22.96 -11.99 0.92
N LEU A 172 -22.10 -11.28 1.62
CA LEU A 172 -21.88 -9.84 1.43
C LEU A 172 -21.36 -9.54 0.02
N ASN A 173 -20.37 -10.31 -0.46
CA ASN A 173 -19.84 -10.18 -1.82
C ASN A 173 -20.90 -10.44 -2.89
N LYS A 174 -21.76 -11.46 -2.72
CA LYS A 174 -22.88 -11.72 -3.64
C LYS A 174 -23.91 -10.59 -3.66
N ALA A 175 -24.12 -9.93 -2.53
CA ALA A 175 -25.03 -8.80 -2.41
C ALA A 175 -24.39 -7.46 -2.81
N GLY A 176 -23.06 -7.40 -2.96
CA GLY A 176 -22.31 -6.17 -3.19
C GLY A 176 -22.35 -5.21 -1.99
N ILE A 177 -22.46 -5.75 -0.77
CA ILE A 177 -22.58 -4.99 0.48
C ILE A 177 -21.24 -5.06 1.23
N ASP A 178 -20.77 -3.92 1.75
CA ASP A 178 -19.56 -3.86 2.58
C ASP A 178 -19.84 -4.37 4.01
N ILE A 179 -18.81 -4.84 4.73
CA ILE A 179 -18.95 -5.31 6.12
C ILE A 179 -19.52 -4.23 7.05
N THR A 180 -19.25 -2.95 6.78
CA THR A 180 -19.78 -1.80 7.54
C THR A 180 -21.28 -1.62 7.37
N ASP A 181 -21.84 -2.05 6.23
CA ASP A 181 -23.27 -2.01 5.90
C ASP A 181 -23.96 -3.37 6.09
N SER A 182 -23.28 -4.33 6.71
CA SER A 182 -23.82 -5.67 6.94
C SER A 182 -25.11 -5.61 7.78
N PRO A 183 -26.21 -6.27 7.33
CA PRO A 183 -27.43 -6.39 8.14
C PRO A 183 -27.23 -7.29 9.37
N ILE A 184 -26.20 -8.14 9.35
CA ILE A 184 -25.81 -8.99 10.48
C ILE A 184 -24.73 -8.26 11.27
N LYS A 185 -25.00 -8.00 12.55
CA LYS A 185 -24.05 -7.36 13.47
C LYS A 185 -23.21 -8.41 14.18
N ALA A 186 -21.95 -8.07 14.49
CA ALA A 186 -21.03 -8.97 15.17
C ALA A 186 -21.47 -9.39 16.58
N ASN A 187 -22.40 -8.65 17.20
CA ASN A 187 -22.87 -8.88 18.56
C ASN A 187 -24.23 -9.58 18.65
N ALA A 188 -24.87 -9.87 17.51
CA ALA A 188 -26.16 -10.54 17.39
C ALA A 188 -26.03 -12.02 17.76
#